data_AF-A0A539D2X5-F1
#
_entry.id   AF-A0A539D2X5-F1
#
_cell.length_a   1.000
_cell.length_b   1.000
_cell.length_c   1.000
_cell.angle_alpha   90.00
_cell.angle_beta   90.00
_cell.angle_gamma   90.00
#
_symmetry.space_group_name_H-M   'P 1'
#
loop_
_entity.id
_entity.type
_entity.pdbx_description
1 polymer ?
#
loop_
_entity_poly.entity_id
_entity_poly.type
_entity_poly.pdbx_seq_one_letter_code
_entity_poly.pdbx_strand_id
1 'polypeptide(L)'
;MAQEGRTYQQPPAPIADILDTKPTPTPSLSPDRTTLALFDRANLPPIAELAEPMLRLAGYRINPRNNGQANSRVTWLTGLSFQPVAGGPARTVSLPANSRFVSPGWSPDGRSVALLMDAPTGLELWTVDVASGVARKLTDARVNAAGGGAFDWLPDSSGLLVRMTPAGRGPAPDVSPVRILFHLAADAGPVGRAGADFGRSGGLPGLGRLAGRSLRPANPGEAPLQLRRPGGPVPG
;
A
#
# COMPACT_ATOMS: atom_id res chain seq x y z
N MET A 1 -1.77 23.36 40.40
CA MET A 1 -2.47 24.37 39.59
C MET A 1 -2.86 23.70 38.29
N ALA A 2 -4.16 23.56 38.06
CA ALA A 2 -4.73 22.76 36.99
C ALA A 2 -4.57 23.47 35.64
N GLN A 3 -4.29 22.70 34.60
CA GLN A 3 -4.17 23.16 33.22
C GLN A 3 -5.58 23.51 32.72
N GLU A 4 -5.92 24.80 32.71
CA GLU A 4 -7.19 25.30 32.19
C GLU A 4 -7.37 24.84 30.73
N GLY A 5 -8.55 24.26 30.45
CA GLY A 5 -8.90 23.69 29.16
C GLY A 5 -8.88 24.74 28.05
N ARG A 6 -7.76 24.85 27.35
CA ARG A 6 -7.65 25.67 26.15
C ARG A 6 -8.51 25.05 25.05
N THR A 7 -9.68 25.64 24.82
CA THR A 7 -10.45 25.46 23.59
C THR A 7 -9.55 25.71 22.38
N TYR A 8 -9.69 24.88 21.35
CA TYR A 8 -8.89 25.00 20.12
C TYR A 8 -9.03 26.41 19.55
N GLN A 9 -7.91 27.12 19.40
CA GLN A 9 -7.91 28.49 18.90
C GLN A 9 -7.87 28.49 17.37
N GLN A 10 -8.75 29.28 16.77
CA GLN A 10 -8.72 29.52 15.32
C GLN A 10 -7.71 30.64 15.00
N PRO A 11 -6.95 30.52 13.91
CA PRO A 11 -6.11 31.61 13.45
C PRO A 11 -6.98 32.82 13.03
N PRO A 12 -6.45 34.05 13.11
CA PRO A 12 -7.09 35.22 12.51
C PRO A 12 -7.41 35.00 11.02
N ALA A 13 -8.51 35.59 10.53
CA ALA A 13 -9.03 35.34 9.18
C ALA A 13 -7.99 35.46 8.06
N PRO A 14 -7.10 36.48 8.00
CA PRO A 14 -6.09 36.55 6.94
C PRO A 14 -5.13 35.35 6.91
N ILE A 15 -4.85 34.74 8.07
CA ILE A 15 -4.01 33.54 8.16
C ILE A 15 -4.81 32.31 7.77
N ALA A 16 -6.07 32.22 8.21
CA ALA A 16 -6.98 31.14 7.81
C ALA A 16 -7.14 31.08 6.27
N ASP A 17 -7.37 32.23 5.63
CA ASP A 17 -7.54 32.33 4.18
C ASP A 17 -6.30 31.85 3.42
N ILE A 18 -5.10 32.20 3.90
CA ILE A 18 -3.84 31.72 3.30
C ILE A 18 -3.73 30.20 3.42
N LEU A 19 -4.12 29.63 4.56
CA LEU A 19 -4.07 28.18 4.80
C LEU A 19 -5.11 27.43 3.96
N ASP A 20 -6.30 28.00 3.79
CA ASP A 20 -7.43 27.38 3.08
C ASP A 20 -7.37 27.57 1.56
N THR A 21 -6.47 28.44 1.07
CA THR A 21 -6.28 28.68 -0.36
C THR A 21 -5.90 27.38 -1.08
N LYS A 22 -6.59 27.10 -2.19
CA LYS A 22 -6.35 25.91 -3.00
C LYS A 22 -4.93 25.96 -3.61
N PRO A 23 -4.11 24.90 -3.44
CA PRO A 23 -2.81 24.82 -4.09
C PRO A 23 -2.91 24.85 -5.60
N THR A 24 -1.85 25.33 -6.26
CA THR A 24 -1.72 25.24 -7.71
C THR A 24 -1.83 23.77 -8.16
N PRO A 25 -2.68 23.46 -9.15
CA PRO A 25 -2.79 22.11 -9.68
C PRO A 25 -1.44 21.63 -10.24
N THR A 26 -1.18 20.33 -10.13
CA THR A 26 0.03 19.72 -10.70
C THR A 26 -0.23 19.32 -12.14
N PRO A 27 0.51 19.85 -13.13
CA PRO A 27 0.34 19.47 -14.52
C PRO A 27 1.05 18.15 -14.84
N SER A 28 0.50 17.40 -15.79
CA SER A 28 1.10 16.24 -16.43
C SER A 28 0.81 16.29 -17.93
N LEU A 29 1.84 16.14 -18.74
CA LEU A 29 1.75 16.25 -20.19
C LEU A 29 1.39 14.90 -20.83
N SER A 30 0.48 14.89 -21.79
CA SER A 30 0.14 13.71 -22.59
C SER A 30 1.36 13.21 -23.39
N PRO A 31 1.41 11.93 -23.78
CA PRO A 31 2.52 11.37 -24.55
C PRO A 31 2.82 12.11 -25.86
N ASP A 32 1.77 12.55 -26.56
CA ASP A 32 1.83 13.36 -27.80
C ASP A 32 2.09 14.85 -27.56
N ARG A 33 2.16 15.27 -26.29
CA ARG A 33 2.45 16.64 -25.84
C ARG A 33 1.43 17.70 -26.27
N THR A 34 0.19 17.31 -26.54
CA THR A 34 -0.86 18.26 -26.93
C THR A 34 -1.81 18.63 -25.79
N THR A 35 -1.88 17.81 -24.73
CA THR A 35 -2.86 17.95 -23.64
C THR A 35 -2.17 17.93 -22.29
N LEU A 36 -2.58 18.83 -21.39
CA LEU A 36 -2.23 18.83 -19.97
C LEU A 36 -3.37 18.18 -19.18
N ALA A 37 -3.04 17.18 -18.37
CA ALA A 37 -3.85 16.79 -17.22
C ALA A 37 -3.43 17.64 -16.03
N LEU A 38 -4.37 18.37 -15.45
CA LEU A 38 -4.16 19.19 -14.27
C LEU A 38 -4.80 18.50 -13.08
N PHE A 39 -3.99 18.17 -12.07
CA PHE A 39 -4.43 17.48 -10.89
C PHE A 39 -4.52 18.42 -9.69
N ASP A 40 -5.72 18.58 -9.14
CA ASP A 40 -5.93 19.28 -7.89
C ASP A 40 -5.42 18.45 -6.72
N ARG A 41 -4.85 19.10 -5.70
CA ARG A 41 -4.26 18.44 -4.53
C ARG A 41 -5.06 18.75 -3.27
N ALA A 42 -5.12 17.78 -2.36
CA ALA A 42 -5.49 18.05 -0.98
C ALA A 42 -4.40 18.90 -0.30
N ASN A 43 -4.79 19.98 0.37
CA ASN A 43 -3.86 20.86 1.11
C ASN A 43 -3.79 20.48 2.59
N LEU A 44 -4.96 20.42 3.25
CA LEU A 44 -5.10 20.22 4.69
C LEU A 44 -5.95 18.96 4.95
N PRO A 45 -5.34 17.75 4.95
CA PRO A 45 -6.07 16.54 5.30
C PRO A 45 -6.52 16.60 6.77
N PRO A 46 -7.72 16.08 7.09
CA PRO A 46 -8.22 16.07 8.46
C PRO A 46 -7.35 15.20 9.37
N ILE A 47 -7.32 15.52 10.67
CA ILE A 47 -6.56 14.74 11.66
C ILE A 47 -6.96 13.26 11.64
N ALA A 48 -8.23 12.96 11.40
CA ALA A 48 -8.72 11.58 11.29
C ALA A 48 -8.04 10.80 10.14
N GLU A 49 -7.77 11.45 9.01
CA GLU A 49 -7.03 10.83 7.90
C GLU A 49 -5.57 10.58 8.29
N LEU A 50 -4.92 11.55 8.93
CA LEU A 50 -3.53 11.42 9.38
C LEU A 50 -3.37 10.36 10.48
N ALA A 51 -4.41 10.15 11.27
CA ALA A 51 -4.47 9.16 12.34
C ALA A 51 -4.87 7.76 11.88
N GLU A 52 -5.16 7.55 10.57
CA GLU A 52 -5.43 6.22 10.04
C GLU A 52 -4.26 5.25 10.37
N PRO A 53 -4.55 3.96 10.67
CA PRO A 53 -3.52 2.99 11.02
C PRO A 53 -2.42 2.87 9.96
N MET A 54 -1.19 2.64 10.40
CA MET A 54 -0.03 2.45 9.53
C MET A 54 0.78 1.23 9.99
N LEU A 55 0.84 0.20 9.14
CA LEU A 55 1.73 -0.93 9.33
C LEU A 55 3.12 -0.60 8.79
N ARG A 56 4.16 -0.97 9.55
CA ARG A 56 5.57 -0.80 9.19
C ARG A 56 6.18 -2.16 8.91
N LEU A 57 6.12 -2.60 7.66
CA LEU A 57 6.52 -3.96 7.25
C LEU A 57 7.61 -3.87 6.20
N ALA A 58 8.77 -4.47 6.46
CA ALA A 58 9.90 -4.53 5.52
C ALA A 58 10.29 -3.15 4.91
N GLY A 59 10.22 -2.08 5.72
CA GLY A 59 10.52 -0.71 5.27
C GLY A 59 9.34 0.04 4.61
N TYR A 60 8.26 -0.66 4.25
CA TYR A 60 7.04 -0.05 3.74
C TYR A 60 6.18 0.53 4.88
N ARG A 61 5.41 1.57 4.52
CA ARG A 61 4.38 2.17 5.37
C ARG A 61 3.04 1.94 4.69
N ILE A 62 2.29 0.97 5.19
CA ILE A 62 1.09 0.44 4.53
C ILE A 62 -0.13 0.87 5.32
N ASN A 63 -1.14 1.41 4.65
CA ASN A 63 -2.46 1.59 5.23
C ASN A 63 -3.23 0.25 5.15
N PRO A 64 -3.52 -0.42 6.27
CA PRO A 64 -4.17 -1.73 6.26
C PRO A 64 -5.62 -1.67 5.79
N ARG A 65 -6.28 -0.50 5.83
CA ARG A 65 -7.65 -0.32 5.35
C ARG A 65 -7.74 -0.53 3.84
N ASN A 66 -6.80 0.07 3.09
CA ASN A 66 -6.89 0.10 1.63
C ASN A 66 -5.77 -0.63 0.87
N ASN A 67 -4.82 -1.25 1.58
CA ASN A 67 -3.65 -1.91 1.00
C ASN A 67 -2.82 -0.98 0.09
N GLY A 68 -2.89 0.33 0.34
CA GLY A 68 -2.04 1.35 -0.26
C GLY A 68 -0.93 1.82 0.67
N GLN A 69 -0.23 2.86 0.24
CA GLN A 69 0.73 3.56 1.11
C GLN A 69 -0.01 4.31 2.23
N ALA A 70 0.62 4.42 3.39
CA ALA A 70 0.08 5.22 4.49
C ALA A 70 -0.11 6.69 4.08
N ASN A 71 -1.13 7.37 4.63
CA ASN A 71 -1.47 8.74 4.25
C ASN A 71 -0.28 9.72 4.37
N SER A 72 0.61 9.53 5.35
CA SER A 72 1.86 10.29 5.50
C SER A 72 2.87 10.15 4.35
N ARG A 73 2.65 9.23 3.41
CA ARG A 73 3.48 8.97 2.22
C ARG A 73 2.75 9.23 0.91
N VAL A 74 1.53 9.73 0.98
CA VAL A 74 0.66 9.93 -0.17
C VAL A 74 0.42 11.42 -0.38
N THR A 75 0.50 11.87 -1.62
CA THR A 75 -0.11 13.12 -2.04
C THR A 75 -1.46 12.79 -2.67
N TRP A 76 -2.53 13.04 -1.93
CA TRP A 76 -3.88 12.82 -2.44
C TRP A 76 -4.26 13.89 -3.44
N LEU A 77 -4.78 13.43 -4.58
CA LEU A 77 -5.36 14.27 -5.62
C LEU A 77 -6.88 14.26 -5.46
N THR A 78 -7.52 15.39 -5.67
CA THR A 78 -8.96 15.60 -5.40
C THR A 78 -9.74 16.03 -6.63
N GLY A 79 -9.05 16.33 -7.72
CA GLY A 79 -9.66 16.80 -8.96
C GLY A 79 -8.76 16.54 -10.16
N LEU A 80 -9.39 16.43 -11.32
CA LEU A 80 -8.75 16.25 -12.61
C LEU A 80 -9.43 17.15 -13.63
N SER A 81 -8.64 17.84 -14.43
CA SER A 81 -9.10 18.55 -15.62
C SER A 81 -8.12 18.38 -16.77
N PHE A 82 -8.61 18.54 -18.00
CA PHE A 82 -7.78 18.49 -19.20
C PHE A 82 -7.78 19.84 -19.91
N GLN A 83 -6.60 20.30 -20.31
CA GLN A 83 -6.42 21.58 -21.01
C GLN A 83 -5.49 21.39 -22.22
N PRO A 84 -5.78 21.97 -23.38
CA PRO A 84 -4.82 21.96 -24.48
C PRO A 84 -3.54 22.73 -24.11
N VAL A 85 -2.39 22.22 -24.55
CA VAL A 85 -1.09 22.88 -24.34
C VAL A 85 -1.02 24.22 -25.07
N ALA A 86 -1.71 24.34 -26.21
CA ALA A 86 -1.85 25.60 -26.95
C ALA A 86 -2.63 26.69 -26.16
N GLY A 87 -3.21 26.34 -25.01
CA GLY A 87 -4.04 27.21 -24.19
C GLY A 87 -5.54 26.96 -24.38
N GLY A 88 -6.35 27.79 -23.72
CA GLY A 88 -7.81 27.65 -23.66
C GLY A 88 -8.32 27.15 -22.31
N PRO A 89 -9.65 27.04 -22.13
CA PRO A 89 -10.24 26.64 -20.87
C PRO A 89 -9.94 25.17 -20.53
N ALA A 90 -9.69 24.89 -19.25
CA ALA A 90 -9.60 23.52 -18.77
C ALA A 90 -11.00 22.90 -18.68
N ARG A 91 -11.13 21.65 -19.15
CA ARG A 91 -12.33 20.84 -19.01
C ARG A 91 -12.23 19.99 -17.75
N THR A 92 -13.08 20.27 -16.77
CA THR A 92 -13.16 19.48 -15.54
C THR A 92 -13.75 18.09 -15.79
N VAL A 93 -13.13 17.07 -15.20
CA VAL A 93 -13.63 15.70 -15.20
C VAL A 93 -14.62 15.53 -14.04
N SER A 94 -15.78 14.94 -14.32
CA SER A 94 -16.73 14.60 -13.26
C SER A 94 -16.29 13.32 -12.57
N LEU A 95 -15.89 13.45 -11.29
CA LEU A 95 -15.55 12.34 -10.41
C LEU A 95 -16.64 12.17 -9.34
N PRO A 96 -16.77 10.99 -8.72
CA PRO A 96 -17.68 10.81 -7.58
C PRO A 96 -17.44 11.87 -6.49
N ALA A 97 -18.50 12.26 -5.78
CA ALA A 97 -18.38 13.25 -4.72
C ALA A 97 -17.39 12.80 -3.63
N ASN A 98 -16.61 13.75 -3.10
CA ASN A 98 -15.58 13.49 -2.09
C ASN A 98 -14.50 12.47 -2.53
N SER A 99 -14.28 12.32 -3.84
CA SER A 99 -13.21 11.47 -4.36
C SER A 99 -11.83 12.02 -3.99
N ARG A 100 -10.96 11.10 -3.58
CA ARG A 100 -9.51 11.31 -3.62
C ARG A 100 -8.86 10.13 -4.32
N PHE A 101 -7.77 10.38 -5.01
CA PHE A 101 -7.07 9.38 -5.80
C PHE A 101 -5.56 9.62 -5.84
N VAL A 102 -4.84 8.62 -6.33
CA VAL A 102 -3.37 8.62 -6.45
C VAL A 102 -2.92 7.95 -7.73
N SER A 103 -1.62 8.06 -7.98
CA SER A 103 -0.91 7.35 -9.05
C SER A 103 -1.57 7.51 -10.42
N PRO A 104 -1.91 8.74 -10.87
CA PRO A 104 -2.42 8.91 -12.22
C PRO A 104 -1.35 8.54 -13.25
N GLY A 105 -1.77 7.89 -14.34
CA GLY A 105 -0.88 7.50 -15.43
C GLY A 105 -1.58 7.52 -16.78
N TRP A 106 -0.98 8.21 -17.75
CA TRP A 106 -1.45 8.26 -19.13
C TRP A 106 -1.32 6.90 -19.81
N SER A 107 -2.30 6.53 -20.63
CA SER A 107 -2.14 5.46 -21.61
C SER A 107 -1.07 5.86 -22.63
N PRO A 108 -0.32 4.91 -23.21
CA PRO A 108 0.71 5.22 -24.21
C PRO A 108 0.20 5.98 -25.44
N ASP A 109 -1.06 5.74 -25.82
CA ASP A 109 -1.74 6.45 -26.91
C ASP A 109 -2.30 7.83 -26.51
N GLY A 110 -2.20 8.23 -25.24
CA GLY A 110 -2.67 9.51 -24.72
C GLY A 110 -4.19 9.67 -24.62
N ARG A 111 -4.97 8.63 -24.90
CA ARG A 111 -6.45 8.71 -24.93
C ARG A 111 -7.10 8.53 -23.57
N SER A 112 -6.38 7.98 -22.59
CA SER A 112 -6.90 7.68 -21.28
C SER A 112 -5.91 8.04 -20.16
N VAL A 113 -6.44 8.34 -18.99
CA VAL A 113 -5.67 8.44 -17.74
C VAL A 113 -6.22 7.41 -16.76
N ALA A 114 -5.39 6.47 -16.32
CA ALA A 114 -5.71 5.55 -15.24
C ALA A 114 -5.35 6.19 -13.89
N LEU A 115 -6.12 5.90 -12.84
CA LEU A 115 -5.89 6.38 -11.48
C LEU A 115 -6.40 5.38 -10.44
N LEU A 116 -5.87 5.46 -9.23
CA LEU A 116 -6.33 4.65 -8.09
C LEU A 116 -7.22 5.50 -7.18
N MET A 117 -8.52 5.23 -7.22
CA MET A 117 -9.50 5.90 -6.38
C MET A 117 -9.54 5.26 -4.99
N ASP A 118 -9.58 6.09 -3.95
CA ASP A 118 -9.70 5.62 -2.58
C ASP A 118 -11.16 5.45 -2.18
N ALA A 119 -11.64 4.21 -2.25
CA ALA A 119 -12.96 3.84 -1.77
C ALA A 119 -12.89 3.47 -0.26
N PRO A 120 -14.04 3.45 0.45
CA PRO A 120 -14.06 3.15 1.88
C PRO A 120 -13.41 1.81 2.26
N THR A 121 -13.56 0.80 1.41
CA THR A 121 -13.08 -0.57 1.65
C THR A 121 -11.76 -0.91 0.97
N GLY A 122 -11.20 -0.01 0.15
CA GLY A 122 -9.97 -0.29 -0.58
C GLY A 122 -9.69 0.65 -1.75
N LEU A 123 -8.60 0.37 -2.47
CA LEU A 123 -8.28 1.08 -3.70
C LEU A 123 -8.98 0.43 -4.90
N GLU A 124 -9.65 1.25 -5.70
CA GLU A 124 -10.28 0.88 -6.97
C GLU A 124 -9.45 1.43 -8.13
N LEU A 125 -9.31 0.65 -9.22
CA LEU A 125 -8.74 1.16 -10.45
C LEU A 125 -9.85 1.81 -11.30
N TRP A 126 -9.56 3.02 -11.76
CA TRP A 126 -10.43 3.79 -12.64
C TRP A 126 -9.66 4.26 -13.87
N THR A 127 -10.39 4.49 -14.95
CA THR A 127 -9.89 5.14 -16.18
C THR A 127 -10.75 6.33 -16.53
N VAL A 128 -10.13 7.39 -17.00
CA VAL A 128 -10.79 8.60 -17.50
C VAL A 128 -10.46 8.76 -18.97
N ASP A 129 -11.48 8.81 -19.81
CA ASP A 129 -11.32 9.13 -21.23
C ASP A 129 -11.03 10.64 -21.40
N VAL A 130 -9.98 10.95 -22.15
CA VAL A 130 -9.44 12.32 -22.23
C VAL A 130 -10.33 13.21 -23.11
N ALA A 131 -10.93 12.64 -24.16
CA ALA A 131 -11.75 13.39 -25.10
C ALA A 131 -13.10 13.80 -24.48
N SER A 132 -13.78 12.84 -23.85
CA SER A 132 -15.11 13.01 -23.24
C SER A 132 -15.05 13.50 -21.79
N GLY A 133 -13.94 13.27 -21.07
CA GLY A 133 -13.83 13.53 -19.63
C GLY A 133 -14.65 12.56 -18.78
N VAL A 134 -15.05 11.40 -19.32
CA VAL A 134 -15.84 10.41 -18.59
C VAL A 134 -14.94 9.48 -17.79
N ALA A 135 -15.18 9.40 -16.48
CA ALA A 135 -14.52 8.46 -15.58
C ALA A 135 -15.30 7.15 -15.47
N ARG A 136 -14.59 6.02 -15.51
CA ARG A 136 -15.14 4.67 -15.41
C ARG A 136 -14.35 3.83 -14.41
N LYS A 137 -15.06 3.15 -13.52
CA LYS A 137 -14.48 2.12 -12.65
C LYS A 137 -14.17 0.84 -13.42
N LEU A 138 -12.98 0.27 -13.20
CA LEU A 138 -12.53 -0.97 -13.83
C LEU A 138 -12.45 -2.16 -12.86
N THR A 139 -12.23 -1.93 -11.57
CA THR A 139 -12.10 -2.99 -10.58
C THR A 139 -12.91 -2.71 -9.32
N ASP A 140 -13.17 -3.75 -8.53
CA ASP A 140 -13.55 -3.59 -7.13
C ASP A 140 -12.39 -3.04 -6.29
N ALA A 141 -12.68 -2.70 -5.04
CA ALA A 141 -11.77 -2.07 -4.07
C ALA A 141 -10.72 -3.05 -3.51
N ARG A 142 -9.94 -3.66 -4.41
CA ARG A 142 -8.98 -4.75 -4.12
C ARG A 142 -7.62 -4.53 -4.77
N VAL A 143 -7.34 -3.32 -5.27
CA VAL A 143 -6.01 -3.00 -5.78
C VAL A 143 -5.00 -2.95 -4.63
N ASN A 144 -3.83 -3.54 -4.83
CA ASN A 144 -2.73 -3.56 -3.88
C ASN A 144 -1.63 -2.58 -4.32
N ALA A 145 -1.58 -1.43 -3.65
CA ALA A 145 -0.59 -0.37 -3.88
C ALA A 145 0.40 -0.22 -2.71
N ALA A 146 0.56 -1.26 -1.88
CA ALA A 146 1.38 -1.21 -0.66
C ALA A 146 2.85 -0.82 -0.94
N GLY A 147 3.36 -1.22 -2.12
CA GLY A 147 4.70 -0.89 -2.59
C GLY A 147 4.83 0.43 -3.35
N GLY A 148 3.74 1.19 -3.51
CA GLY A 148 3.61 2.17 -4.60
C GLY A 148 3.35 1.48 -5.95
N GLY A 149 2.92 2.23 -6.97
CA GLY A 149 2.74 1.75 -8.35
C GLY A 149 1.97 0.42 -8.47
N ALA A 150 0.64 0.48 -8.54
CA ALA A 150 -0.21 -0.73 -8.54
C ALA A 150 -0.67 -1.19 -9.93
N PHE A 151 -0.38 -0.42 -10.97
CA PHE A 151 -0.74 -0.76 -12.32
C PHE A 151 0.30 -0.26 -13.32
N ASP A 152 0.33 -0.90 -14.48
CA ASP A 152 1.13 -0.50 -15.65
C ASP A 152 0.27 -0.64 -16.91
N TRP A 153 0.35 0.35 -17.81
CA TRP A 153 -0.30 0.25 -19.12
C TRP A 153 0.46 -0.74 -20.01
N LEU A 154 -0.29 -1.53 -20.79
CA LEU A 154 0.30 -2.29 -21.88
C LEU A 154 0.85 -1.31 -22.94
N PRO A 155 2.01 -1.58 -23.56
CA PRO A 155 2.61 -0.67 -24.54
C PRO A 155 1.72 -0.33 -25.74
N ASP A 156 0.79 -1.22 -26.09
CA ASP A 156 -0.18 -1.05 -27.18
C ASP A 156 -1.48 -0.34 -26.75
N SER A 157 -1.55 0.14 -25.50
CA SER A 157 -2.73 0.76 -24.87
C SER A 157 -3.97 -0.14 -24.79
N SER A 158 -3.86 -1.44 -25.07
CA SER A 158 -5.00 -2.36 -25.09
C SER A 158 -5.53 -2.74 -23.71
N GLY A 159 -4.77 -2.46 -22.65
CA GLY A 159 -5.14 -2.80 -21.28
C GLY A 159 -4.11 -2.37 -20.23
N LEU A 160 -4.34 -2.87 -19.01
CA LEU A 160 -3.55 -2.58 -17.81
C LEU A 160 -3.17 -3.89 -17.12
N LEU A 161 -1.92 -4.00 -16.68
CA LEU A 161 -1.51 -4.97 -15.65
C LEU A 161 -1.79 -4.35 -14.29
N VAL A 162 -2.42 -5.10 -13.39
CA VAL A 162 -2.88 -4.55 -12.10
C VAL A 162 -2.53 -5.52 -10.97
N ARG A 163 -1.94 -4.99 -9.90
CA ARG A 163 -1.64 -5.75 -8.69
C ARG A 163 -2.87 -5.79 -7.79
N MET A 164 -3.37 -6.99 -7.51
CA MET A 164 -4.60 -7.20 -6.73
C MET A 164 -4.31 -7.92 -5.41
N THR A 165 -5.11 -7.64 -4.37
CA THR A 165 -5.18 -8.52 -3.20
C THR A 165 -6.00 -9.79 -3.53
N PRO A 166 -5.56 -10.98 -3.09
CA PRO A 166 -6.33 -12.22 -3.26
C PRO A 166 -7.73 -12.13 -2.63
N ALA A 167 -8.74 -12.75 -3.25
CA ALA A 167 -10.14 -12.63 -2.81
C ALA A 167 -10.36 -13.28 -1.44
N GLY A 168 -9.72 -14.42 -1.21
CA GLY A 168 -9.77 -15.16 0.05
C GLY A 168 -8.62 -14.83 1.00
N ARG A 169 -8.08 -13.60 0.99
CA ARG A 169 -7.04 -13.23 1.95
C ARG A 169 -7.59 -13.35 3.37
N GLY A 170 -7.00 -14.24 4.17
CA GLY A 170 -7.35 -14.41 5.58
C GLY A 170 -7.00 -13.20 6.44
N PRO A 171 -7.34 -13.24 7.74
CA PRO A 171 -7.03 -12.16 8.67
C PRO A 171 -5.52 -11.93 8.76
N ALA A 172 -5.14 -10.75 9.24
CA ALA A 172 -3.75 -10.47 9.55
C ALA A 172 -3.23 -11.50 10.60
N PRO A 173 -1.98 -11.97 10.48
CA PRO A 173 -1.40 -12.86 11.48
C PRO A 173 -1.42 -12.22 12.87
N ASP A 174 -1.65 -13.04 13.91
CA ASP A 174 -1.48 -12.61 15.28
C ASP A 174 0.01 -12.42 15.58
N VAL A 175 0.37 -11.22 16.05
CA VAL A 175 1.73 -10.82 16.39
C VAL A 175 1.94 -10.69 17.89
N SER A 176 0.99 -11.14 18.71
CA SER A 176 1.16 -11.22 20.15
C SER A 176 2.39 -12.07 20.49
N PRO A 177 3.30 -11.57 21.34
CA PRO A 177 4.51 -12.30 21.68
C PRO A 177 4.13 -13.61 22.35
N VAL A 178 4.47 -14.73 21.70
CA VAL A 178 4.36 -16.05 22.31
C VAL A 178 5.34 -16.09 23.48
N ARG A 179 4.84 -16.15 24.72
CA ARG A 179 5.70 -16.47 25.86
C ARG A 179 6.12 -17.93 25.73
N ILE A 180 7.32 -18.17 25.21
CA ILE A 180 7.97 -19.47 25.33
C ILE A 180 8.42 -19.58 26.79
N LEU A 181 7.60 -20.21 27.63
CA LEU A 181 8.03 -20.58 28.97
C LEU A 181 8.97 -21.78 28.85
N PHE A 182 10.28 -21.54 28.95
CA PHE A 182 11.23 -22.62 29.16
C PHE A 182 10.98 -23.19 30.56
N HIS A 183 10.37 -24.37 30.64
CA HIS A 183 10.32 -25.13 31.88
C HIS A 183 11.69 -25.78 32.07
N LEU A 184 12.57 -25.12 32.83
CA LEU A 184 13.79 -25.77 33.30
C LEU A 184 13.39 -26.70 34.44
N ALA A 185 13.17 -27.98 34.13
CA ALA A 185 13.08 -29.01 35.15
C ALA A 185 14.48 -29.14 35.78
N ALA A 186 14.69 -28.49 36.92
CA ALA A 186 15.83 -28.75 37.77
C ALA A 186 15.55 -30.07 38.50
N ASP A 187 16.00 -31.19 37.93
CA ASP A 187 16.01 -32.47 38.62
C ASP A 187 17.22 -32.48 39.58
N ALA A 188 17.03 -31.89 40.75
CA ALA A 188 18.02 -31.93 41.83
C ALA A 188 17.88 -33.26 42.58
N GLY A 189 18.51 -34.31 42.05
CA GLY A 189 18.76 -35.55 42.81
C GLY A 189 19.68 -35.27 44.01
N PRO A 190 19.53 -35.97 45.15
CA PRO A 190 20.31 -35.70 46.36
C PRO A 190 21.78 -36.05 46.15
N VAL A 191 22.66 -35.06 46.37
CA VAL A 191 24.11 -35.23 46.34
C VAL A 191 24.55 -35.97 47.61
N GLY A 192 24.95 -37.23 47.47
CA GLY A 192 25.64 -37.98 48.51
C GLY A 192 27.01 -37.38 48.80
N ARG A 193 27.31 -37.12 50.08
CA ARG A 193 28.64 -36.69 50.54
C ARG A 193 29.62 -37.87 50.42
N ALA A 194 30.54 -37.80 49.46
CA ALA A 194 31.74 -38.64 49.45
C ALA A 194 32.96 -37.76 49.72
N GLY A 195 33.78 -38.20 50.70
CA GLY A 195 34.97 -37.51 51.17
C GLY A 195 36.01 -37.29 50.07
N ALA A 196 36.68 -36.13 50.16
CA ALA A 196 37.81 -35.79 49.33
C ALA A 196 39.05 -36.51 49.86
N ASP A 197 39.62 -37.41 49.06
CA ASP A 197 41.02 -37.82 49.16
C ASP A 197 41.72 -37.40 47.86
N PHE A 198 42.79 -36.62 48.01
CA PHE A 198 43.49 -35.94 46.93
C PHE A 198 44.62 -36.84 46.41
N GLY A 199 44.55 -37.25 45.14
CA GLY A 199 45.59 -38.04 44.47
C GLY A 199 45.79 -37.63 43.01
N ARG A 200 46.99 -37.15 42.70
CA ARG A 200 47.45 -36.67 41.39
C ARG A 200 47.31 -37.73 40.27
N SER A 201 46.94 -37.31 39.06
CA SER A 201 47.75 -37.41 37.82
C SER A 201 46.90 -37.45 36.54
N GLY A 202 47.35 -36.68 35.53
CA GLY A 202 47.39 -37.05 34.11
C GLY A 202 46.09 -37.25 33.31
N GLY A 203 45.90 -36.41 32.27
CA GLY A 203 45.22 -36.84 31.03
C GLY A 203 44.19 -35.87 30.46
N LEU A 204 44.55 -35.16 29.39
CA LEU A 204 43.58 -34.74 28.35
C LEU A 204 43.24 -35.98 27.52
N PRO A 205 41.99 -36.19 27.05
CA PRO A 205 41.62 -35.66 25.72
C PRO A 205 40.11 -35.40 25.48
N GLY A 206 39.79 -34.79 24.33
CA GLY A 206 38.61 -35.21 23.55
C GLY A 206 37.64 -34.12 23.10
N LEU A 207 37.81 -33.65 21.86
CA LEU A 207 36.79 -32.97 21.06
C LEU A 207 35.58 -33.89 20.82
N GLY A 208 34.41 -33.49 21.31
CA GLY A 208 33.12 -34.13 21.06
C GLY A 208 32.27 -33.34 20.06
N ARG A 209 32.00 -33.96 18.91
CA ARG A 209 31.22 -33.44 17.77
C ARG A 209 29.74 -33.80 17.97
N LEU A 210 28.81 -32.84 17.82
CA LEU A 210 27.36 -33.09 17.63
C LEU A 210 26.88 -32.20 16.49
N ALA A 211 26.83 -32.72 15.26
CA ALA A 211 25.69 -33.40 14.65
C ALA A 211 24.57 -32.42 14.29
N GLY A 212 24.61 -31.97 13.03
CA GLY A 212 23.59 -31.12 12.42
C GLY A 212 22.27 -31.85 12.22
N ARG A 213 21.19 -31.08 12.29
CA ARG A 213 19.87 -31.50 11.81
C ARG A 213 19.44 -30.59 10.66
N SER A 214 19.44 -31.19 9.48
CA SER A 214 18.93 -30.67 8.22
C SER A 214 17.41 -30.55 8.28
N LEU A 215 16.87 -29.39 7.91
CA LEU A 215 15.45 -29.21 7.58
C LEU A 215 15.32 -29.24 6.06
N ARG A 216 14.64 -30.27 5.55
CA ARG A 216 14.21 -30.36 4.14
C ARG A 216 12.97 -29.48 3.92
N PRO A 217 12.80 -28.88 2.73
CA PRO A 217 11.56 -28.23 2.32
C PRO A 217 10.61 -29.21 1.60
N ALA A 218 9.31 -28.97 1.73
CA ALA A 218 8.23 -29.50 0.88
C ALA A 218 7.18 -28.38 0.77
N ASN A 219 6.52 -28.06 -0.35
CA ASN A 219 6.39 -28.67 -1.67
C ASN A 219 5.93 -27.55 -2.66
N PRO A 220 6.23 -27.59 -3.97
CA PRO A 220 5.72 -26.64 -4.95
C PRO A 220 4.47 -27.17 -5.65
N GLY A 221 3.47 -26.32 -5.86
CA GLY A 221 2.34 -26.68 -6.72
C GLY A 221 1.18 -25.71 -6.60
N GLU A 222 1.20 -24.65 -7.41
CA GLU A 222 -0.02 -24.07 -8.00
C GLU A 222 0.38 -23.10 -9.12
N ALA A 223 -0.07 -23.40 -10.33
CA ALA A 223 0.20 -22.64 -11.54
C ALA A 223 -0.72 -21.40 -11.62
N PRO A 224 -0.29 -20.29 -12.25
CA PRO A 224 -1.13 -19.11 -12.41
C PRO A 224 -2.26 -19.34 -13.44
N LEU A 225 -3.49 -19.02 -13.06
CA LEU A 225 -4.66 -18.96 -13.94
C LEU A 225 -4.51 -17.84 -14.98
N GLN A 226 -4.40 -18.22 -16.25
CA GLN A 226 -4.55 -17.35 -17.41
C GLN A 226 -6.05 -17.22 -17.73
N LEU A 227 -6.62 -16.02 -17.60
CA LEU A 227 -8.00 -15.76 -18.02
C LEU A 227 -8.04 -15.49 -19.54
N ARG A 228 -8.32 -16.52 -20.34
CA ARG A 228 -8.64 -16.36 -21.76
C ARG A 228 -10.08 -15.86 -21.94
N ARG A 229 -10.28 -14.97 -22.91
CA ARG A 229 -11.61 -14.49 -23.34
C ARG A 229 -12.48 -15.65 -23.85
N PRO A 230 -13.80 -15.65 -23.62
CA PRO A 230 -14.71 -16.59 -24.28
C PRO A 230 -14.80 -16.29 -25.77
N GLY A 231 -14.72 -17.36 -26.58
CA GLY A 231 -14.79 -17.32 -28.03
C GLY A 231 -16.18 -16.96 -28.56
N GLY A 232 -16.20 -16.27 -29.70
CA GLY A 232 -17.39 -16.08 -30.53
C GLY A 232 -17.78 -17.37 -31.28
N PRO A 233 -18.93 -17.37 -31.98
CA PRO A 233 -19.63 -18.58 -32.38
C PRO A 233 -19.04 -19.26 -33.62
N VAL A 234 -19.19 -20.58 -33.68
CA VAL A 234 -18.86 -21.47 -34.82
C VAL A 234 -20.07 -21.58 -35.75
N PRO A 235 -19.91 -21.64 -37.08
CA PRO A 235 -21.03 -21.67 -38.02
C PRO A 235 -21.63 -23.08 -38.17
N GLY A 236 -22.93 -23.12 -38.39
CA GLY A 236 -23.71 -24.26 -38.88
C GLY A 236 -24.89 -23.73 -39.69
#